data_AF-A0A1E4F760-F1
#
_entry.id   AF-A0A1E4F760-F1
#
_cell.length_a   1.000
_cell.length_b   1.000
_cell.length_c   1.000
_cell.angle_alpha   90.00
_cell.angle_beta   90.00
_cell.angle_gamma   90.00
#
_symmetry.space_group_name_H-M   'P 1'
#
loop_
_entity.id
_entity.type
_entity.pdbx_description
1 polymer ?
#
loop_
_entity_poly.entity_id
_entity_poly.type
_entity_poly.pdbx_seq_one_letter_code
_entity_poly.pdbx_strand_id
1 'polypeptide(L)'
;MARARLAQARPAAISDAMERLALPRTVIVGFGGTRPEGNAVVGTAYTIRQVPKHHPGEHGQRLTRHKEVSTSLAQPGDFVVVDAGGRMDIASWGGNHSARCHQRGVAGVLINGCTRDSDEIRHLGFPAFYLGTSPIASQWNQETAELNGIVVVGGVQIRPGDIIVGDGDGLVVIAPAQLPAILEELKS
;
A
#
# COMPACT_ATOMS: atom_id res chain seq x y z
N MET A 1 -7.77 2.71 -19.98
CA MET A 1 -9.06 3.39 -19.72
C MET A 1 -9.56 3.22 -18.29
N ALA A 2 -9.64 2.00 -17.73
CA ALA A 2 -10.16 1.79 -16.36
C ALA A 2 -9.40 2.55 -15.26
N ARG A 3 -8.05 2.48 -15.25
CA ARG A 3 -7.21 3.18 -14.26
C ARG A 3 -7.41 4.70 -14.24
N ALA A 4 -7.56 5.31 -15.41
CA ALA A 4 -7.80 6.76 -15.53
C ALA A 4 -9.17 7.15 -14.96
N ARG A 5 -10.20 6.34 -15.20
CA ARG A 5 -11.53 6.56 -14.63
C ARG A 5 -11.53 6.42 -13.11
N LEU A 6 -10.85 5.40 -12.58
CA LEU A 6 -10.70 5.23 -11.13
C LEU A 6 -9.90 6.38 -10.50
N ALA A 7 -8.88 6.92 -11.18
CA ALA A 7 -8.11 8.05 -10.65
C ALA A 7 -8.95 9.34 -10.53
N GLN A 8 -10.01 9.47 -11.32
CA GLN A 8 -10.98 10.57 -11.22
C GLN A 8 -12.07 10.29 -10.18
N ALA A 9 -12.30 9.02 -9.83
CA ALA A 9 -13.27 8.64 -8.81
C ALA A 9 -12.63 8.71 -7.42
N ARG A 10 -13.32 9.35 -6.48
CA ARG A 10 -12.91 9.32 -5.07
C ARG A 10 -13.20 7.95 -4.44
N PRO A 11 -12.37 7.47 -3.50
CA PRO A 11 -12.66 6.28 -2.69
C PRO A 11 -14.07 6.30 -2.09
N ALA A 12 -14.57 7.47 -1.66
CA ALA A 12 -15.94 7.62 -1.18
C ALA A 12 -16.99 7.23 -2.24
N ALA A 13 -16.86 7.73 -3.48
CA ALA A 13 -17.79 7.40 -4.56
C ALA A 13 -17.74 5.90 -4.92
N ILE A 14 -16.56 5.29 -4.86
CA ILE A 14 -16.39 3.85 -5.07
C ILE A 14 -17.06 3.06 -3.94
N SER A 15 -16.92 3.49 -2.69
CA SER A 15 -17.58 2.90 -1.52
C SER A 15 -19.11 2.94 -1.66
N ASP A 16 -19.67 4.08 -2.09
CA ASP A 16 -21.11 4.20 -2.30
C ASP A 16 -21.61 3.31 -3.46
N ALA A 17 -20.82 3.20 -4.53
CA ALA A 17 -21.12 2.28 -5.63
C ALA A 17 -21.09 0.81 -5.16
N MET A 18 -20.12 0.43 -4.32
CA MET A 18 -20.09 -0.91 -3.71
C MET A 18 -21.34 -1.19 -2.89
N GLU A 19 -21.81 -0.22 -2.09
CA GLU A 19 -23.04 -0.34 -1.31
C GLU A 19 -24.27 -0.58 -2.21
N ARG A 20 -24.43 0.22 -3.27
CA ARG A 20 -25.54 0.07 -4.21
C ARG A 20 -25.53 -1.26 -4.97
N LEU A 21 -24.34 -1.81 -5.21
CA LEU A 21 -24.14 -3.12 -5.84
C LEU A 21 -24.20 -4.29 -4.84
N ALA A 22 -24.51 -4.04 -3.56
CA ALA A 22 -24.49 -5.03 -2.48
C ALA A 22 -23.14 -5.77 -2.36
N LEU A 23 -22.04 -5.09 -2.67
CA LEU A 23 -20.67 -5.58 -2.49
C LEU A 23 -20.16 -5.21 -1.09
N PRO A 24 -19.26 -6.02 -0.49
CA PRO A 24 -18.58 -5.63 0.75
C PRO A 24 -17.81 -4.31 0.57
N ARG A 25 -18.00 -3.37 1.51
CA ARG A 25 -17.22 -2.12 1.55
C ARG A 25 -15.82 -2.39 2.07
N THR A 26 -14.88 -2.59 1.16
CA THR A 26 -13.46 -2.85 1.41
C THR A 26 -12.67 -1.55 1.58
N VAL A 27 -13.12 -0.71 2.52
CA VAL A 27 -12.53 0.60 2.82
C VAL A 27 -11.51 0.47 3.95
N ILE A 28 -10.35 1.10 3.78
CA ILE A 28 -9.26 1.18 4.76
C ILE A 28 -9.11 2.64 5.18
N VAL A 29 -9.24 2.89 6.49
CA VAL A 29 -9.15 4.23 7.11
C VAL A 29 -8.11 4.24 8.22
N GLY A 30 -7.75 5.44 8.70
CA GLY A 30 -6.82 5.61 9.83
C GLY A 30 -5.34 5.58 9.43
N PHE A 31 -5.04 5.54 8.13
CA PHE A 31 -3.68 5.67 7.61
C PHE A 31 -3.43 7.13 7.27
N GLY A 32 -2.48 7.73 7.98
CA GLY A 32 -1.89 9.00 7.60
C GLY A 32 -1.03 8.82 6.34
N GLY A 33 -0.23 9.83 6.01
CA GLY A 33 0.65 9.67 4.86
C GLY A 33 1.16 10.96 4.25
N THR A 34 1.84 10.78 3.13
CA THR A 34 2.24 11.88 2.23
C THR A 34 1.11 12.30 1.29
N ARG A 35 -0.10 11.73 1.47
CA ARG A 35 -1.40 11.99 0.83
C ARG A 35 -1.31 12.63 -0.57
N PRO A 36 -1.74 11.95 -1.65
CA PRO A 36 -1.70 12.55 -2.97
C PRO A 36 -2.50 13.85 -3.00
N GLU A 37 -1.92 14.91 -3.57
CA GLU A 37 -2.63 16.15 -3.84
C GLU A 37 -3.50 15.97 -5.09
N GLY A 38 -4.81 16.21 -4.97
CA GLY A 38 -5.75 16.16 -6.09
C GLY A 38 -6.38 14.79 -6.33
N ASN A 39 -6.06 14.17 -7.48
CA ASN A 39 -6.68 12.93 -7.94
C ASN A 39 -6.27 11.72 -7.10
N ALA A 40 -7.13 10.70 -7.06
CA ALA A 40 -6.82 9.46 -6.37
C ALA A 40 -5.65 8.73 -7.04
N VAL A 41 -4.77 8.14 -6.22
CA VAL A 41 -3.74 7.22 -6.69
C VAL A 41 -4.38 5.85 -6.94
N VAL A 42 -4.00 5.21 -8.05
CA VAL A 42 -4.51 3.89 -8.43
C VAL A 42 -3.36 2.96 -8.79
N GLY A 43 -3.36 1.75 -8.25
CA GLY A 43 -2.42 0.70 -8.63
C GLY A 43 -2.90 -0.71 -8.29
N THR A 44 -2.14 -1.71 -8.71
CA THR A 44 -2.40 -3.14 -8.46
C THR A 44 -1.59 -3.64 -7.29
N ALA A 45 -2.22 -4.32 -6.34
CA ALA A 45 -1.60 -4.73 -5.10
C ALA A 45 -0.42 -5.69 -5.34
N TYR A 46 0.77 -5.28 -4.87
CA TYR A 46 1.91 -6.16 -4.65
C TYR A 46 2.14 -6.27 -3.15
N THR A 47 1.90 -7.44 -2.56
CA THR A 47 1.83 -7.59 -1.11
C THR A 47 3.14 -8.11 -0.52
N ILE A 48 3.46 -7.65 0.69
CA ILE A 48 4.60 -8.06 1.50
C ILE A 48 4.09 -8.32 2.91
N ARG A 49 4.27 -9.53 3.44
CA ARG A 49 3.94 -9.86 4.83
C ARG A 49 5.22 -9.96 5.66
N GLN A 50 5.35 -9.11 6.67
CA GLN A 50 6.45 -9.14 7.63
C GLN A 50 6.00 -9.84 8.91
N VAL A 51 6.92 -10.57 9.53
CA VAL A 51 6.73 -11.17 10.85
C VAL A 51 7.89 -10.77 11.77
N PRO A 52 7.68 -10.73 13.10
CA PRO A 52 8.78 -10.55 14.03
C PRO A 52 9.84 -11.62 13.83
N LYS A 53 11.12 -11.23 13.90
CA LYS A 53 12.20 -12.22 13.93
C LYS A 53 12.16 -12.98 15.23
N HIS A 54 12.32 -14.30 15.14
CA HIS A 54 12.44 -15.18 16.30
C HIS A 54 13.89 -15.60 16.60
N HIS A 55 14.79 -15.49 15.60
CA HIS A 55 16.18 -15.92 15.74
C HIS A 55 17.17 -14.74 15.69
N PRO A 56 18.28 -14.82 16.44
CA PRO A 56 19.35 -13.83 16.32
C PRO A 56 19.89 -13.86 14.88
N GLY A 57 19.77 -12.74 14.18
CA GLY A 57 20.37 -12.58 12.86
C GLY A 57 21.86 -12.27 12.96
N GLU A 58 22.59 -12.45 11.86
CA GLU A 58 23.99 -12.03 11.75
C GLU A 58 24.10 -10.59 11.21
N HIS A 59 25.17 -9.89 11.59
CA HIS A 59 25.42 -8.53 11.10
C HIS A 59 25.63 -8.54 9.59
N GLY A 60 24.80 -7.78 8.86
CA GLY A 60 24.78 -7.76 7.40
C GLY A 60 23.72 -8.68 6.77
N GLN A 61 23.12 -9.59 7.54
CA GLN A 61 22.01 -10.40 7.06
C GLN A 61 20.75 -9.52 6.87
N ARG A 62 20.18 -9.56 5.67
CA ARG A 62 18.92 -8.88 5.33
C ARG A 62 17.84 -9.92 5.12
N LEU A 63 16.99 -10.10 6.13
CA LEU A 63 15.83 -11.01 6.05
C LEU A 63 14.56 -10.30 5.58
N THR A 64 14.58 -8.97 5.52
CA THR A 64 13.54 -8.16 4.88
C THR A 64 13.81 -8.05 3.39
N ARG A 65 12.83 -8.34 2.55
CA ARG A 65 12.96 -8.29 1.08
C ARG A 65 12.49 -6.98 0.43
N HIS A 66 12.29 -5.91 1.23
CA HIS A 66 11.89 -4.59 0.72
C HIS A 66 12.83 -4.04 -0.35
N LYS A 67 14.14 -4.32 -0.25
CA LYS A 67 15.11 -3.90 -1.29
C LYS A 67 14.78 -4.56 -2.62
N GLU A 68 14.65 -5.88 -2.65
CA GLU A 68 14.32 -6.64 -3.86
C GLU A 68 13.01 -6.15 -4.48
N VAL A 69 11.97 -5.95 -3.66
CA VAL A 69 10.69 -5.42 -4.14
C VAL A 69 10.84 -4.03 -4.75
N SER A 70 11.51 -3.12 -4.05
CA SER A 70 11.70 -1.75 -4.52
C SER A 70 12.62 -1.64 -5.74
N THR A 71 13.56 -2.58 -5.92
CA THR A 71 14.55 -2.55 -7.00
C THR A 71 14.09 -3.28 -8.25
N SER A 72 13.39 -4.41 -8.13
CA SER A 72 13.10 -5.27 -9.29
C SER A 72 11.73 -5.95 -9.28
N LEU A 73 11.17 -6.34 -8.13
CA LEU A 73 9.96 -7.19 -8.14
C LEU A 73 8.66 -6.40 -8.37
N ALA A 74 8.46 -5.27 -7.68
CA ALA A 74 7.30 -4.42 -7.96
C ALA A 74 7.44 -3.78 -9.34
N GLN A 75 6.38 -3.79 -10.14
CA GLN A 75 6.37 -3.29 -11.51
C GLN A 75 5.75 -1.89 -11.60
N PRO A 76 5.98 -1.15 -12.71
CA PRO A 76 5.30 0.11 -12.94
C PRO A 76 3.77 -0.05 -12.84
N GLY A 77 3.12 0.80 -12.06
CA GLY A 77 1.68 0.72 -11.78
C GLY A 77 1.29 -0.11 -10.56
N ASP A 78 2.20 -0.88 -9.97
CA ASP A 78 1.90 -1.60 -8.73
C ASP A 78 1.71 -0.65 -7.55
N PHE A 79 0.90 -1.07 -6.60
CA PHE A 79 0.70 -0.45 -5.31
C PHE A 79 1.24 -1.41 -4.25
N VAL A 80 2.37 -1.07 -3.63
CA VAL A 80 3.01 -1.98 -2.67
C VAL A 80 2.22 -1.96 -1.37
N VAL A 81 1.86 -3.12 -0.83
CA VAL A 81 1.19 -3.26 0.45
C VAL A 81 2.11 -4.00 1.40
N VAL A 82 2.56 -3.32 2.45
CA VAL A 82 3.40 -3.88 3.50
C VAL A 82 2.54 -4.14 4.72
N ASP A 83 2.22 -5.40 4.97
CA ASP A 83 1.65 -5.82 6.23
C ASP A 83 2.76 -6.05 7.26
N ALA A 84 2.99 -5.07 8.12
CA ALA A 84 3.97 -5.11 9.20
C ALA A 84 3.36 -5.42 10.58
N GLY A 85 2.13 -5.94 10.61
CA GLY A 85 1.43 -6.31 11.83
C GLY A 85 1.03 -5.11 12.71
N GLY A 86 0.94 -3.91 12.14
CA GLY A 86 0.56 -2.70 12.86
C GLY A 86 1.64 -2.19 13.82
N ARG A 87 2.90 -2.63 13.69
CA ARG A 87 3.98 -2.22 14.58
C ARG A 87 4.28 -0.73 14.46
N MET A 88 4.29 -0.06 15.62
CA MET A 88 4.52 1.38 15.74
C MET A 88 5.91 1.74 16.28
N ASP A 89 6.66 0.74 16.76
CA ASP A 89 7.98 0.91 17.35
C ASP A 89 9.11 0.93 16.30
N ILE A 90 8.84 0.43 15.08
CA ILE A 90 9.82 0.27 14.00
C ILE A 90 9.26 0.72 12.65
N ALA A 91 10.14 1.18 11.77
CA ALA A 91 9.83 1.52 10.39
C ALA A 91 10.13 0.37 9.43
N SER A 92 9.10 -0.19 8.81
CA SER A 92 9.19 -1.27 7.82
C SER A 92 9.39 -0.76 6.39
N TRP A 93 9.30 0.56 6.19
CA TRP A 93 9.54 1.22 4.91
C TRP A 93 10.23 2.57 5.15
N GLY A 94 10.80 3.16 4.09
CA GLY A 94 11.50 4.45 4.22
C GLY A 94 11.81 5.14 2.88
N GLY A 95 12.52 6.26 2.94
CA GLY A 95 12.79 7.16 1.81
C GLY A 95 13.45 6.44 0.63
N ASN A 96 14.55 5.72 0.90
CA ASN A 96 15.27 4.93 -0.09
C ASN A 96 14.40 3.96 -0.92
N HIS A 97 13.43 3.29 -0.27
CA HIS A 97 12.54 2.36 -0.99
C HIS A 97 11.51 3.13 -1.82
N SER A 98 10.96 4.21 -1.25
CA SER A 98 10.04 5.13 -1.94
C SER A 98 10.68 5.76 -3.16
N ALA A 99 11.92 6.25 -3.06
CA ALA A 99 12.68 6.83 -4.18
C ALA A 99 12.84 5.85 -5.34
N ARG A 100 13.25 4.61 -5.06
CA ARG A 100 13.36 3.55 -6.08
C ARG A 100 12.02 3.22 -6.72
N CYS A 101 10.97 3.07 -5.90
CA CYS A 101 9.62 2.80 -6.38
C CYS A 101 9.09 3.94 -7.26
N HIS A 102 9.24 5.18 -6.83
CA HIS A 102 8.85 6.37 -7.57
C HIS A 102 9.55 6.45 -8.93
N GLN A 103 10.88 6.30 -8.95
CA GLN A 103 11.67 6.31 -10.20
C GLN A 103 11.22 5.21 -11.19
N ARG A 104 10.73 4.09 -10.68
CA ARG A 104 10.25 2.94 -11.47
C ARG A 104 8.76 3.01 -11.81
N GLY A 105 8.06 4.08 -11.43
CA GLY A 105 6.63 4.25 -11.74
C GLY A 105 5.69 3.34 -10.93
N VAL A 106 6.13 2.83 -9.78
CA VAL A 106 5.23 2.23 -8.78
C VAL A 106 4.24 3.30 -8.32
N ALA A 107 2.97 2.96 -8.21
CA ALA A 107 1.88 3.90 -7.95
C ALA A 107 1.93 4.48 -6.53
N GLY A 108 2.26 3.67 -5.53
CA GLY A 108 2.29 4.08 -4.13
C GLY A 108 2.62 2.93 -3.18
N VAL A 109 2.55 3.21 -1.88
CA VAL A 109 2.73 2.21 -0.82
C VAL A 109 1.70 2.37 0.31
N LEU A 110 1.17 1.25 0.81
CA LEU A 110 0.36 1.16 2.04
C LEU A 110 1.16 0.35 3.06
N ILE A 111 1.32 0.86 4.26
CA ILE A 111 2.17 0.27 5.30
C ILE A 111 1.33 0.10 6.57
N ASN A 112 0.97 -1.15 6.90
CA ASN A 112 0.38 -1.52 8.19
C ASN A 112 1.43 -1.46 9.31
N GLY A 113 1.89 -0.25 9.61
CA GLY A 113 2.97 0.06 10.53
C GLY A 113 3.56 1.44 10.27
N CYS A 114 4.78 1.68 10.74
CA CYS A 114 5.46 2.95 10.54
C CYS A 114 6.36 3.01 9.30
N THR A 115 6.59 4.23 8.82
CA THR A 115 7.69 4.58 7.91
C THR A 115 8.78 5.33 8.65
N ARG A 116 9.93 5.50 8.00
CA ARG A 116 10.91 6.54 8.32
C ARG A 116 11.10 7.46 7.12
N ASP A 117 11.84 8.55 7.32
CA ASP A 117 12.16 9.54 6.29
C ASP A 117 10.90 10.16 5.64
N SER A 118 9.84 10.38 6.43
CA SER A 118 8.53 10.83 5.94
C SER A 118 8.58 12.15 5.15
N ASP A 119 9.48 13.05 5.53
CA ASP A 119 9.65 14.33 4.86
C ASP A 119 10.31 14.19 3.49
N GLU A 120 11.25 13.25 3.34
CA GLU A 120 11.83 12.88 2.06
C GLU A 120 10.77 12.27 1.14
N ILE A 121 9.94 11.35 1.66
CA ILE A 121 8.84 10.74 0.90
C ILE A 121 7.84 11.80 0.45
N ARG A 122 7.56 12.80 1.30
CA ARG A 122 6.66 13.91 0.97
C ARG A 122 7.23 14.78 -0.15
N HIS A 123 8.50 15.18 -0.04
CA HIS A 123 9.17 15.98 -1.08
C HIS A 123 9.29 15.24 -2.41
N LEU A 124 9.41 13.92 -2.39
CA LEU A 124 9.40 13.07 -3.57
C LEU A 124 8.04 13.06 -4.30
N GLY A 125 6.95 13.45 -3.63
CA GLY A 125 5.60 13.34 -4.18
C GLY A 125 5.14 11.90 -4.37
N PHE A 126 5.76 10.94 -3.67
CA PHE A 126 5.38 9.53 -3.73
C PHE A 126 4.21 9.24 -2.78
N PRO A 127 3.08 8.70 -3.27
CA PRO A 127 1.94 8.38 -2.41
C PRO A 127 2.28 7.27 -1.42
N ALA A 128 2.33 7.60 -0.14
CA ALA A 128 2.59 6.66 0.94
C ALA A 128 1.55 6.80 2.05
N PHE A 129 0.94 5.68 2.43
CA PHE A 129 -0.06 5.57 3.47
C PHE A 129 0.51 4.72 4.61
N TYR A 130 0.52 5.25 5.83
CA TYR A 130 1.15 4.58 6.99
C TYR A 130 0.49 5.00 8.30
N LEU A 131 0.64 4.18 9.34
CA LEU A 131 0.06 4.45 10.66
C LEU A 131 0.84 5.51 11.45
N GLY A 132 2.15 5.62 11.22
CA GLY A 132 3.01 6.61 11.89
C GLY A 132 4.45 6.60 11.40
N THR A 133 5.33 7.17 12.22
CA THR A 133 6.77 7.25 11.94
C THR A 133 7.61 6.69 13.08
N SER A 134 8.70 5.99 12.76
CA SER A 134 9.71 5.56 13.74
C SER A 134 11.12 5.73 13.16
N PRO A 135 12.11 6.19 13.93
CA PRO A 135 13.49 6.26 13.47
C PRO A 135 14.18 4.88 13.41
N ILE A 136 13.61 3.85 14.05
CA ILE A 136 14.21 2.52 14.17
C ILE A 136 13.91 1.70 12.91
N ALA A 137 14.94 1.28 12.18
CA ALA A 137 14.75 0.42 11.01
C ALA A 137 14.28 -0.99 11.40
N SER A 138 13.38 -1.58 10.61
CA SER A 138 12.87 -2.94 10.84
C SER A 138 13.89 -4.07 10.63
N GLN A 139 15.07 -3.78 10.03
CA GLN A 139 16.02 -4.81 9.58
C GLN A 139 16.39 -5.85 10.65
N TRP A 140 16.48 -5.44 11.92
CA TRP A 140 16.82 -6.31 13.04
C TRP A 140 15.62 -6.93 13.75
N ASN A 141 14.42 -6.42 13.47
CA ASN A 141 13.19 -6.68 14.22
C ASN A 141 12.18 -7.53 13.44
N GLN A 142 12.27 -7.54 12.10
CA GLN A 142 11.35 -8.24 11.20
C GLN A 142 12.07 -9.01 10.09
N GLU A 143 11.37 -10.01 9.59
CA GLU A 143 11.71 -10.74 8.37
C GLU A 143 10.49 -10.88 7.45
N THR A 144 10.74 -11.03 6.16
CA THR A 144 9.68 -11.25 5.18
C THR A 144 9.24 -12.70 5.22
N ALA A 145 8.03 -12.94 5.73
CA ALA A 145 7.41 -14.26 5.70
C ALA A 145 6.91 -14.62 4.30
N GLU A 146 6.38 -13.63 3.57
CA GLU A 146 5.69 -13.88 2.30
C GLU A 146 5.73 -12.65 1.39
N LEU A 147 5.93 -12.88 0.10
CA LEU A 147 5.75 -11.89 -0.97
C LEU A 147 4.61 -12.37 -1.87
N ASN A 148 3.79 -11.46 -2.37
CA ASN A 148 2.63 -11.78 -3.22
C ASN A 148 1.72 -12.84 -2.58
N GLY A 149 1.52 -12.73 -1.26
CA GLY A 149 0.55 -13.51 -0.49
C GLY A 149 -0.69 -12.70 -0.14
N ILE A 150 -1.66 -13.34 0.50
CA ILE A 150 -2.81 -12.62 1.07
C ILE A 150 -2.37 -11.88 2.34
N VAL A 151 -2.82 -10.63 2.50
CA VAL A 151 -2.62 -9.84 3.72
C VAL A 151 -3.94 -9.25 4.22
N VAL A 152 -3.98 -8.81 5.48
CA VAL A 152 -5.13 -8.12 6.06
C VAL A 152 -4.69 -6.79 6.64
N VAL A 153 -5.21 -5.69 6.12
CA VAL A 153 -4.85 -4.33 6.54
C VAL A 153 -6.12 -3.53 6.79
N GLY A 154 -6.24 -2.90 7.97
CA GLY A 154 -7.44 -2.15 8.34
C GLY A 154 -8.73 -2.98 8.35
N GLY A 155 -8.63 -4.30 8.60
CA GLY A 155 -9.75 -5.24 8.55
C GLY A 155 -10.14 -5.68 7.14
N VAL A 156 -9.44 -5.21 6.10
CA VAL A 156 -9.69 -5.56 4.70
C VAL A 156 -8.67 -6.58 4.24
N GLN A 157 -9.14 -7.69 3.67
CA GLN A 157 -8.28 -8.65 3.01
C GLN A 157 -7.84 -8.11 1.64
N ILE A 158 -6.55 -8.15 1.37
CA ILE A 158 -5.94 -7.70 0.12
C ILE A 158 -5.21 -8.88 -0.51
N ARG A 159 -5.54 -9.20 -1.76
CA ARG A 159 -4.87 -10.20 -2.57
C ARG A 159 -3.94 -9.54 -3.58
N PRO A 160 -2.86 -10.22 -4.00
CA PRO A 160 -2.06 -9.75 -5.12
C PRO A 160 -2.94 -9.53 -6.36
N GLY A 161 -2.76 -8.39 -7.02
CA GLY A 161 -3.56 -8.00 -8.18
C GLY A 161 -4.88 -7.30 -7.88
N ASP A 162 -5.31 -7.22 -6.61
CA ASP A 162 -6.44 -6.33 -6.24
C ASP A 162 -6.11 -4.88 -6.57
N ILE A 163 -7.12 -4.11 -6.95
CA ILE A 163 -6.93 -2.71 -7.36
C ILE A 163 -7.10 -1.83 -6.12
N ILE A 164 -6.07 -1.05 -5.81
CA ILE A 164 -6.08 -0.10 -4.71
C ILE A 164 -6.31 1.30 -5.28
N VAL A 165 -7.33 1.97 -4.76
CA VAL A 165 -7.61 3.38 -5.03
C VAL A 165 -7.51 4.14 -3.73
N GLY A 166 -6.66 5.16 -3.64
CA GLY A 166 -6.44 5.91 -2.42
C GLY A 166 -6.38 7.42 -2.62
N ASP A 167 -6.91 8.17 -1.66
CA ASP A 167 -6.81 9.63 -1.61
C ASP A 167 -6.66 10.14 -0.16
N GLY A 168 -6.96 11.41 0.09
CA GLY A 168 -6.85 12.01 1.42
C GLY A 168 -7.78 11.43 2.48
N ASP A 169 -8.89 10.79 2.09
CA ASP A 169 -9.91 10.26 3.00
C ASP A 169 -9.65 8.79 3.37
N GLY A 170 -8.96 8.04 2.52
CA GLY A 170 -8.61 6.64 2.78
C GLY A 170 -8.30 5.85 1.51
N LEU A 171 -8.37 4.52 1.62
CA LEU A 171 -8.18 3.62 0.49
C LEU A 171 -9.39 2.69 0.32
N VAL A 172 -9.64 2.26 -0.91
CA VAL A 172 -10.59 1.19 -1.26
C VAL A 172 -9.87 0.10 -2.03
N VAL A 173 -10.20 -1.15 -1.73
CA VAL A 173 -9.61 -2.34 -2.37
C VAL A 173 -10.66 -3.02 -3.24
N ILE A 174 -10.46 -3.05 -4.55
CA ILE A 174 -11.42 -3.60 -5.50
C ILE A 174 -10.89 -4.92 -6.05
N ALA A 175 -11.63 -6.01 -5.88
CA ALA A 175 -11.28 -7.25 -6.55
C ALA A 175 -11.47 -7.08 -8.07
N PRO A 176 -10.57 -7.58 -8.94
CA PRO A 176 -10.67 -7.35 -10.39
C PRO A 176 -12.02 -7.75 -11.01
N ALA A 177 -12.65 -8.80 -10.46
CA ALA A 177 -13.98 -9.26 -10.90
C ALA A 177 -15.12 -8.27 -10.61
N GLN A 178 -14.97 -7.40 -9.62
CA GLN A 178 -15.98 -6.39 -9.24
C GLN A 178 -15.86 -5.11 -10.07
N LEU A 179 -14.70 -4.87 -10.68
CA LEU A 179 -14.38 -3.62 -11.37
C LEU A 179 -15.39 -3.24 -12.46
N PRO A 180 -15.85 -4.14 -13.36
CA PRO A 180 -16.77 -3.76 -14.43
C PRO A 180 -18.08 -3.15 -13.89
N ALA A 181 -18.68 -3.78 -12.88
CA ALA A 181 -19.93 -3.32 -12.27
C ALA A 181 -19.76 -1.98 -11.56
N ILE A 182 -18.68 -1.82 -10.78
CA ILE A 182 -18.35 -0.54 -10.12
C ILE A 182 -18.18 0.58 -11.16
N LEU A 183 -17.50 0.30 -12.27
CA LEU A 183 -17.30 1.28 -13.33
C LEU A 183 -18.57 1.63 -14.11
N GLU A 184 -19.60 0.80 -14.08
CA GLU A 184 -20.91 1.09 -14.64
C GLU A 184 -21.69 2.00 -13.69
N GLU A 185 -21.72 1.64 -12.41
CA GLU A 185 -22.38 2.39 -11.34
C GLU A 185 -21.81 3.81 -11.13
N LEU A 186 -20.53 4.02 -11.41
CA LEU A 186 -19.92 5.37 -11.35
C LEU A 186 -20.30 6.27 -12.54
N LYS A 187 -21.08 5.79 -13.53
CA LYS A 187 -21.55 6.59 -14.67
C LYS A 187 -22.95 7.19 -14.45
N SER A 188 -23.76 6.55 -13.61
CA SER A 188 -25.09 7.02 -13.21
C SER A 188 -25.02 8.10 -12.15
#